data_AF-A0A947NMQ6-F1
#
_entry.id   AF-A0A947NMQ6-F1
#
_cell.length_a   1.000
_cell.length_b   1.000
_cell.length_c   1.000
_cell.angle_alpha   90.00
_cell.angle_beta   90.00
_cell.angle_gamma   90.00
#
_symmetry.space_group_name_H-M   'P 1'
#
loop_
_entity.id
_entity.type
_entity.pdbx_description
1 polymer ?
#
loop_
_entity_poly.entity_id
_entity_poly.type
_entity_poly.pdbx_seq_one_letter_code
_entity_poly.pdbx_strand_id
1 'polypeptide(L)'
;MDDLAYFKKLEYQNEAYEALCNRCGVCCGATTSDPCANLTKRADGTYACGIYGTRHGIQTSASGGMFVCVNIREVISSGADYPDCPYCGNGPR
;
A
#
# COMPACT_ATOMS: atom_id res chain seq x y z
N MET A 1 23.01 9.05 22.23
CA MET A 1 22.27 7.93 21.62
C MET A 1 22.45 8.08 20.13
N ASP A 2 22.85 7.01 19.44
CA ASP A 2 23.09 6.99 17.99
C ASP A 2 21.76 7.04 17.23
N ASP A 3 21.11 8.20 17.27
CA ASP A 3 19.80 8.43 16.64
C ASP A 3 19.85 8.09 15.13
N LEU A 4 21.00 8.34 14.49
CA LEU A 4 21.23 8.01 13.08
C LEU A 4 21.14 6.50 12.79
N ALA A 5 21.70 5.65 13.66
CA ALA A 5 21.66 4.20 13.46
C ALA A 5 20.23 3.65 13.66
N TYR A 6 19.48 4.24 14.58
CA TYR A 6 18.08 3.91 14.80
C TYR A 6 17.21 4.27 13.60
N PHE A 7 17.34 5.48 13.05
CA PHE A 7 16.58 5.90 11.86
C PHE A 7 16.89 5.04 10.63
N LYS A 8 18.17 4.74 10.37
CA LYS A 8 18.56 3.84 9.27
C LYS A 8 17.95 2.45 9.40
N LYS A 9 17.88 1.91 10.63
CA LYS A 9 17.24 0.61 10.88
C LYS A 9 15.75 0.65 10.57
N LEU A 10 15.06 1.73 10.93
CA LEU A 10 13.63 1.91 10.64
C LEU A 10 13.36 2.04 9.13
N GLU A 11 14.17 2.82 8.43
CA GLU A 11 14.08 2.95 6.96
C GLU A 11 14.25 1.59 6.28
N TYR A 12 15.31 0.85 6.62
CA TYR A 12 15.55 -0.48 6.07
C TYR A 12 14.37 -1.44 6.33
N GLN A 13 13.79 -1.40 7.53
CA GLN A 13 12.61 -2.22 7.83
C GLN A 13 11.42 -1.81 6.96
N ASN A 14 11.16 -0.51 6.80
CA ASN A 14 10.07 -0.03 5.96
C ASN A 14 10.27 -0.44 4.51
N GLU A 15 11.47 -0.30 3.95
CA GLU A 15 11.80 -0.76 2.60
C GLU A 15 11.59 -2.27 2.43
N ALA A 16 11.97 -3.06 3.43
CA ALA A 16 11.74 -4.51 3.42
C ALA A 16 10.25 -4.88 3.40
N TYR A 17 9.40 -4.17 4.17
CA TYR A 17 7.95 -4.36 4.12
C TYR A 17 7.36 -3.88 2.79
N GLU A 18 7.84 -2.77 2.26
CA GLU A 18 7.42 -2.23 0.96
C GLU A 18 7.74 -3.20 -0.18
N ALA A 19 8.88 -3.88 -0.12
CA ALA A 19 9.28 -4.90 -1.08
C ALA A 19 8.34 -6.12 -1.10
N LEU A 20 7.58 -6.36 -0.03
CA LEU A 20 6.56 -7.42 -0.02
C LEU A 20 5.40 -7.09 -0.95
N CYS A 21 5.09 -5.81 -1.17
CA CYS A 21 3.94 -5.42 -1.98
C CYS A 21 4.07 -5.90 -3.43
N ASN A 22 3.20 -6.82 -3.82
CA ASN A 22 3.10 -7.31 -5.19
C ASN A 22 2.27 -6.40 -6.11
N ARG A 23 1.88 -5.21 -5.63
CA ARG A 23 1.08 -4.22 -6.38
C ARG A 23 -0.24 -4.80 -6.91
N CYS A 24 -0.87 -5.70 -6.15
CA CYS A 24 -2.18 -6.28 -6.48
C CYS A 24 -3.30 -5.24 -6.65
N GLY A 25 -3.11 -4.01 -6.16
CA GLY A 25 -4.07 -2.91 -6.27
C GLY A 25 -5.20 -2.95 -5.25
N VAL A 26 -5.30 -4.01 -4.43
CA VAL A 26 -6.40 -4.21 -3.46
C VAL A 26 -6.44 -3.10 -2.42
N CYS A 27 -5.31 -2.78 -1.78
CA CYS A 27 -5.23 -1.65 -0.83
C CYS A 27 -5.44 -0.28 -1.50
N CYS A 28 -5.33 -0.20 -2.82
CA CYS A 28 -5.63 0.99 -3.61
C CYS A 28 -7.08 1.02 -4.14
N GLY A 29 -7.90 0.03 -3.79
CA GLY A 29 -9.31 -0.05 -4.20
C GLY A 29 -9.56 -0.72 -5.55
N ALA A 30 -8.65 -1.55 -6.06
CA ALA A 30 -8.87 -2.31 -7.31
C ALA A 30 -10.14 -3.16 -7.31
N THR A 31 -10.58 -3.60 -6.14
CA THR A 31 -11.79 -4.41 -5.91
C THR A 31 -12.96 -3.59 -5.35
N THR A 32 -12.79 -2.28 -5.13
CA THR A 32 -13.83 -1.40 -4.62
C THR A 32 -14.47 -0.62 -5.76
N SER A 33 -15.67 -0.04 -5.52
CA SER A 33 -16.34 0.82 -6.48
C SER A 33 -15.68 2.20 -6.65
N ASP A 34 -14.75 2.56 -5.76
CA ASP A 34 -14.08 3.85 -5.74
C ASP A 34 -12.57 3.70 -5.48
N PRO A 35 -11.79 3.35 -6.52
CA PRO A 35 -10.34 3.19 -6.42
C PRO A 35 -9.61 4.52 -6.24
N CYS A 36 -8.35 4.46 -5.83
CA CYS A 36 -7.44 5.59 -5.87
C CYS A 36 -7.37 6.18 -7.30
N ALA A 37 -7.40 7.50 -7.43
CA ALA A 37 -7.29 8.19 -8.72
C ALA A 37 -5.97 7.90 -9.45
N ASN A 38 -4.92 7.53 -8.71
CA ASN A 38 -3.62 7.17 -9.25
C ASN A 38 -3.47 5.67 -9.54
N LEU A 39 -4.52 4.87 -9.35
CA LEU A 39 -4.53 3.45 -9.69
C LEU A 39 -4.89 3.28 -11.17
N THR A 40 -3.99 2.68 -11.93
CA THR A 40 -4.19 2.38 -13.35
C THR A 40 -4.24 0.87 -13.56
N LYS A 41 -5.31 0.39 -14.21
CA LYS A 41 -5.39 -0.98 -14.69
C LYS A 41 -4.62 -1.09 -16.01
N ARG A 42 -3.72 -2.06 -16.09
CA ARG A 42 -2.93 -2.37 -17.28
C ARG A 42 -3.66 -3.37 -18.18
N ALA A 43 -3.25 -3.44 -19.45
CA ALA A 43 -3.86 -4.29 -20.46
C ALA A 43 -3.73 -5.80 -20.17
N ASP A 44 -2.71 -6.20 -19.39
CA ASP A 44 -2.49 -7.56 -18.91
C ASP A 44 -3.38 -7.93 -17.70
N GLY A 45 -4.27 -7.03 -17.28
CA GLY A 45 -5.14 -7.21 -16.12
C GLY A 45 -4.49 -6.88 -14.78
N THR A 46 -3.21 -6.46 -14.76
CA THR A 46 -2.52 -6.05 -13.54
C THR A 46 -2.82 -4.60 -13.17
N TYR A 47 -2.48 -4.19 -11.95
CA TYR A 47 -2.65 -2.83 -11.47
C TYR A 47 -1.29 -2.16 -11.24
N ALA A 48 -1.24 -0.85 -11.47
CA ALA A 48 -0.09 -0.04 -11.17
C ALA A 48 -0.51 1.27 -10.51
N CYS A 49 0.24 1.68 -9.49
CA CYS A 49 0.12 3.02 -8.92
C CYS A 49 1.10 3.96 -9.63
N GLY A 50 0.59 5.02 -10.25
CA GLY A 50 1.42 5.99 -10.98
C GLY A 50 2.38 6.77 -10.08
N ILE A 51 2.07 6.87 -8.79
CA ILE A 51 2.82 7.64 -7.79
C ILE A 51 3.43 6.75 -6.69
N TYR A 52 3.69 5.46 -6.98
CA TYR A 52 4.03 4.48 -5.93
C TYR A 52 5.17 4.91 -4.98
N GLY A 53 6.19 5.61 -5.50
CA GLY A 53 7.31 6.12 -4.70
C GLY A 53 6.99 7.34 -3.82
N THR A 54 5.90 8.07 -4.13
CA THR A 54 5.46 9.27 -3.41
C THR A 54 4.00 9.14 -2.95
N ARG A 55 3.51 7.91 -2.80
CA ARG A 55 2.09 7.64 -2.56
C ARG A 55 1.65 7.93 -1.13
N HIS A 56 2.59 7.89 -0.18
CA HIS A 56 2.28 8.01 1.23
C HIS A 56 1.67 9.37 1.58
N GLY A 57 0.64 9.36 2.42
CA GLY A 57 -0.12 10.56 2.81
C GLY A 57 -1.50 10.63 2.16
N ILE A 58 -2.06 11.84 2.13
CA ILE A 58 -3.43 12.07 1.65
C ILE A 58 -3.50 11.87 0.13
N GLN A 59 -4.41 11.00 -0.29
CA GLN A 59 -4.71 10.69 -1.67
C GLN A 59 -6.20 10.88 -1.95
N THR A 60 -6.52 11.01 -3.23
CA THR A 60 -7.90 11.18 -3.70
C THR A 60 -8.34 9.93 -4.46
N SER A 61 -9.58 9.50 -4.24
CA SER A 61 -10.22 8.44 -5.02
C SER A 61 -10.77 8.98 -6.34
N ALA A 62 -11.18 8.08 -7.23
CA ALA A 62 -11.74 8.44 -8.54
C ALA A 62 -13.02 9.28 -8.41
N SER A 63 -13.80 9.09 -7.34
CA SER A 63 -15.01 9.89 -7.04
C SER A 63 -14.72 11.24 -6.36
N GLY A 64 -13.47 11.51 -5.95
CA GLY A 64 -13.09 12.71 -5.21
C GLY A 64 -13.01 12.55 -3.69
N GLY A 65 -13.20 11.34 -3.17
CA GLY A 65 -13.04 11.03 -1.74
C GLY A 65 -11.58 11.12 -1.29
N MET A 66 -11.33 11.58 -0.07
CA MET A 66 -9.97 11.67 0.50
C MET A 66 -9.70 10.48 1.43
N PHE A 67 -8.53 9.86 1.29
CA PHE A 67 -8.06 8.79 2.18
C PHE A 67 -6.55 8.88 2.38
N VAL A 68 -6.03 8.19 3.39
CA VAL A 68 -4.59 8.15 3.68
C VAL A 68 -4.00 6.87 3.10
N CYS A 69 -3.05 7.01 2.18
CA CYS A 69 -2.21 5.91 1.75
C CYS A 69 -1.04 5.76 2.73
N VAL A 70 -0.91 4.57 3.32
CA VAL A 70 0.08 4.25 4.34
C VAL A 70 1.11 3.24 3.82
N ASN A 71 2.18 3.03 4.58
CA ASN A 71 3.17 1.99 4.27
C ASN A 71 2.56 0.59 4.41
N ILE A 72 3.09 -0.37 3.68
CA ILE A 72 2.63 -1.77 3.72
C ILE A 72 2.73 -2.37 5.12
N ARG A 73 3.76 -1.97 5.88
CA ARG A 73 3.88 -2.31 7.30
C ARG A 73 2.64 -1.92 8.11
N GLU A 74 2.08 -0.74 7.86
CA GLU A 74 0.87 -0.27 8.55
C GLU A 74 -0.38 -0.99 8.07
N VAL A 75 -0.47 -1.30 6.77
CA VAL A 75 -1.55 -2.14 6.23
C VAL A 75 -1.57 -3.50 6.94
N ILE A 76 -0.41 -4.15 7.06
CA ILE A 76 -0.26 -5.45 7.73
C ILE A 76 -0.53 -5.32 9.24
N SER A 77 0.00 -4.27 9.88
CA SER A 77 -0.09 -4.10 11.34
C SER A 77 -1.46 -3.59 11.82
N SER A 78 -2.21 -2.89 10.98
CA SER A 78 -3.52 -2.34 11.33
C SER A 78 -4.61 -3.43 11.38
N GLY A 79 -4.31 -4.63 10.90
CA GLY A 79 -5.31 -5.70 10.75
C GLY A 79 -6.40 -5.33 9.74
N ALA A 80 -6.09 -4.42 8.80
CA ALA A 80 -7.00 -4.07 7.73
C ALA A 80 -7.30 -5.32 6.89
N ASP A 81 -8.59 -5.67 6.81
CA ASP A 81 -9.06 -6.84 6.07
C ASP A 81 -9.20 -6.50 4.60
N TYR A 82 -8.12 -6.76 3.86
CA TYR A 82 -8.08 -6.74 2.41
C TYR A 82 -8.11 -8.20 1.92
N PRO A 83 -9.29 -8.83 1.81
CA PRO A 83 -9.42 -10.28 1.61
C PRO A 83 -8.64 -10.81 0.39
N ASP A 84 -8.42 -9.97 -0.63
CA ASP A 84 -7.68 -10.30 -1.85
C ASP A 84 -6.21 -9.85 -1.84
N CYS A 85 -5.75 -9.21 -0.76
CA CYS A 85 -4.34 -8.86 -0.57
C CYS A 85 -3.59 -10.10 -0.04
N PRO A 86 -2.53 -10.57 -0.73
CA PRO A 86 -1.79 -11.76 -0.31
C PRO A 86 -1.07 -11.61 1.05
N TYR A 87 -1.05 -10.40 1.59
CA TYR A 87 -0.44 -10.09 2.89
C TYR A 87 -1.44 -9.61 3.95
N CYS A 88 -2.69 -9.33 3.57
CA CYS A 88 -3.67 -8.68 4.45
C CYS A 88 -5.06 -9.27 4.27
N GLY A 89 -5.19 -10.59 4.30
CA GLY A 89 -6.49 -11.26 4.15
C GLY A 89 -6.29 -12.75 4.36
N ASN A 90 -6.59 -13.21 5.58
CA ASN A 90 -6.16 -14.47 6.19
C ASN A 90 -4.72 -14.42 6.72
N GLY A 91 -4.60 -14.60 8.03
CA GLY A 91 -3.33 -14.79 8.72
C GLY A 91 -2.50 -15.96 8.17
N PRO A 92 -1.30 -16.19 8.73
CA PRO A 92 -0.34 -17.13 8.17
C PRO A 92 -0.99 -18.50 7.91
N ARG A 93 -0.80 -19.03 6.70
CA ARG A 93 -0.65 -20.47 6.53
C ARG A 93 0.81 -20.82 6.67
#